data_AF-A0A7W1TZJ9-F1
#
_entry.id   AF-A0A7W1TZJ9-F1
#
_cell.length_a   1.000
_cell.length_b   1.000
_cell.length_c   1.000
_cell.angle_alpha   90.00
_cell.angle_beta   90.00
_cell.angle_gamma   90.00
#
_symmetry.space_group_name_H-M   'P 1'
#
loop_
_entity.id
_entity.type
_entity.pdbx_description
1 polymer ?
#
loop_
_entity_poly.entity_id
_entity_poly.type
_entity_poly.pdbx_seq_one_letter_code
_entity_poly.pdbx_strand_id
1 'polypeptide(L)'
;MMKRFLFVIGLSAALYHSTSLSAHCQMPCGIYHDNMIYDQVDQYVETMYKGMTMLSNSKFNNAWDRNEFVRWVINKEKSSDDASQLILKYFLQQRIKPGEEDTADQVTSAHKLLFLLVQIKQNVDRKFINDFADEWDKFKLMFHVEGYQCQVELLKQRKIEREREEKLEKEQGPKPVETKKEGAQISDSHGDDHHHDHDEHYHAPAYL
;
A
#
# COMPACT_ATOMS: atom_id res chain seq x y z
N MET A 1 -15.03 -21.08 57.24
CA MET A 1 -15.64 -20.50 56.01
C MET A 1 -14.78 -19.43 55.34
N MET A 2 -14.15 -18.50 56.08
CA MET A 2 -13.39 -17.37 55.50
C MET A 2 -12.23 -17.76 54.56
N LYS A 3 -11.48 -18.83 54.84
CA LYS A 3 -10.39 -19.29 53.96
C LYS A 3 -10.87 -19.76 52.57
N ARG A 4 -12.09 -20.33 52.49
CA ARG A 4 -12.69 -20.73 51.21
C ARG A 4 -13.14 -19.52 50.41
N PHE A 5 -13.67 -18.48 51.08
CA PHE A 5 -14.02 -17.21 50.43
C PHE A 5 -12.80 -16.48 49.87
N LEU A 6 -11.70 -16.40 50.63
CA LEU A 6 -10.46 -15.80 50.15
C LEU A 6 -9.86 -16.56 48.95
N PHE A 7 -9.99 -17.89 48.94
CA PHE A 7 -9.54 -18.70 47.82
C PHE A 7 -10.39 -18.48 46.56
N VAL A 8 -11.71 -18.37 46.72
CA VAL A 8 -12.64 -18.10 45.60
C VAL A 8 -12.43 -16.70 45.02
N ILE A 9 -12.18 -15.68 45.87
CA ILE A 9 -11.87 -14.32 45.43
C ILE A 9 -10.51 -14.25 44.72
N GLY A 10 -9.50 -14.97 45.22
CA GLY A 10 -8.20 -15.06 44.55
C GLY A 10 -8.29 -15.74 43.19
N LEU A 11 -9.07 -16.82 43.08
CA LEU A 11 -9.28 -17.54 41.82
C LEU A 11 -10.05 -16.70 40.79
N SER A 12 -11.08 -15.96 41.23
CA SER A 12 -11.82 -15.09 40.31
C SER A 12 -10.96 -13.93 39.81
N ALA A 13 -10.15 -13.30 40.66
CA ALA A 13 -9.23 -12.24 40.26
C ALA A 13 -8.19 -12.71 39.21
N ALA A 14 -7.73 -13.97 39.28
CA ALA A 14 -6.82 -14.54 38.30
C ALA A 14 -7.47 -14.75 36.92
N LEU A 15 -8.78 -15.03 36.87
CA LEU A 15 -9.54 -15.23 35.63
C LEU A 15 -9.90 -13.92 34.90
N TYR A 16 -9.85 -12.78 35.59
CA TYR A 16 -10.05 -11.45 34.98
C TYR A 16 -8.75 -10.84 34.43
N HIS A 17 -7.63 -11.56 34.47
CA HIS A 17 -6.39 -11.10 33.85
C HIS A 17 -6.44 -11.37 32.33
N SER A 18 -7.13 -10.48 31.61
CA SER A 18 -7.15 -10.46 30.15
C SER A 18 -5.74 -10.16 29.64
N THR A 19 -4.98 -11.19 29.26
CA THR A 19 -3.76 -10.96 28.50
C THR A 19 -4.16 -10.49 27.10
N SER A 20 -3.76 -9.29 26.72
CA SER A 20 -3.90 -8.82 25.35
C SER A 20 -2.94 -9.64 24.47
N LEU A 21 -3.41 -10.78 23.97
CA LEU A 21 -2.72 -11.51 22.92
C LEU A 21 -2.79 -10.67 21.64
N SER A 22 -1.72 -9.93 21.35
CA SER A 22 -1.53 -9.28 20.06
C SER A 22 -1.16 -10.35 19.03
N ALA A 23 -2.17 -11.08 18.53
CA ALA A 23 -2.00 -11.98 17.41
C ALA A 23 -1.83 -11.14 16.13
N HIS A 24 -0.59 -10.93 15.69
CA HIS A 24 -0.27 -10.30 14.42
C HIS A 24 -0.04 -11.44 13.43
N CYS A 25 -1.12 -11.89 12.78
CA CYS A 25 -1.14 -13.16 12.05
C CYS A 25 -0.17 -13.29 10.88
N GLN A 26 0.53 -12.21 10.44
CA GLN A 26 1.61 -12.17 9.43
C GLN A 26 1.60 -13.33 8.41
N MET A 27 0.41 -13.71 7.92
CA MET A 27 0.29 -14.89 7.10
C MET A 27 0.86 -14.52 5.74
N PRO A 28 1.88 -15.23 5.25
CA PRO A 28 2.46 -14.92 3.95
C PRO A 28 1.46 -15.36 2.88
N CYS A 29 0.50 -14.49 2.56
CA CYS A 29 -0.51 -14.74 1.54
C CYS A 29 -0.01 -14.41 0.12
N GLY A 30 1.17 -13.79 -0.01
CA GLY A 30 1.75 -13.39 -1.30
C GLY A 30 0.96 -12.33 -2.05
N ILE A 31 -0.04 -11.73 -1.42
CA ILE A 31 -0.88 -10.67 -1.99
C ILE A 31 -0.30 -9.34 -1.55
N TYR A 32 0.32 -8.63 -2.49
CA TYR A 32 0.94 -7.34 -2.26
C TYR A 32 0.10 -6.23 -2.87
N HIS A 33 -0.09 -5.14 -2.15
CA HIS A 33 -0.77 -3.94 -2.63
C HIS A 33 0.16 -2.77 -2.32
N ASP A 34 1.32 -2.78 -2.98
CA ASP A 34 2.43 -1.87 -2.71
C ASP A 34 1.96 -0.40 -2.73
N ASN A 35 1.11 -0.01 -3.68
CA ASN A 35 0.51 1.32 -3.76
C ASN A 35 -0.23 1.76 -2.48
N MET A 36 -1.02 0.87 -1.85
CA MET A 36 -1.71 1.21 -0.60
C MET A 36 -0.72 1.46 0.54
N ILE A 37 0.38 0.71 0.57
CA ILE A 37 1.45 0.90 1.55
C ILE A 37 2.20 2.21 1.25
N TYR A 38 2.41 2.54 -0.03
CA TYR A 38 3.00 3.80 -0.45
C TYR A 38 2.17 4.99 0.01
N ASP A 39 0.88 5.02 -0.33
CA ASP A 39 -0.04 6.08 0.09
C ASP A 39 -0.09 6.22 1.61
N GLN A 40 -0.07 5.09 2.34
CA GLN A 40 -0.11 5.11 3.80
C GLN A 40 1.18 5.68 4.41
N VAL A 41 2.35 5.33 3.87
CA VAL A 41 3.62 5.92 4.31
C VAL A 41 3.68 7.40 3.95
N ASP A 42 3.23 7.79 2.75
CA ASP A 42 3.20 9.17 2.30
C ASP A 42 2.30 10.03 3.21
N GLN A 43 1.14 9.50 3.63
CA GLN A 43 0.27 10.16 4.62
C GLN A 43 0.97 10.35 5.99
N TYR A 44 1.77 9.37 6.44
CA TYR A 44 2.57 9.53 7.65
C TYR A 44 3.66 10.59 7.48
N VAL A 45 4.30 10.66 6.31
CA VAL A 45 5.28 11.70 5.98
C VAL A 45 4.65 13.09 6.04
N GLU A 46 3.48 13.29 5.43
CA GLU A 46 2.76 14.56 5.52
C GLU A 46 2.43 14.95 6.97
N THR A 47 2.01 13.97 7.78
CA THR A 47 1.71 14.19 9.20
C THR A 47 2.96 14.58 9.99
N MET A 48 4.09 13.90 9.76
CA MET A 48 5.38 14.23 10.36
C MET A 48 5.85 15.63 9.95
N TYR A 49 5.73 15.97 8.66
CA TYR A 49 6.10 17.28 8.12
C TYR A 49 5.29 18.40 8.76
N LYS A 50 3.97 18.20 8.86
CA LYS A 50 3.08 19.14 9.54
C LYS A 50 3.46 19.27 11.01
N GLY A 51 3.70 18.15 11.70
CA GLY A 51 4.15 18.16 13.10
C GLY A 51 5.44 18.96 13.29
N MET A 52 6.48 18.72 12.49
CA MET A 52 7.74 19.46 12.55
C MET A 52 7.55 20.96 12.30
N THR A 53 6.68 21.32 11.36
CA THR A 53 6.35 22.72 11.06
C THR A 53 5.67 23.41 12.23
N MET A 54 4.67 22.77 12.84
CA MET A 54 3.96 23.31 14.00
C MET A 54 4.86 23.43 15.23
N LEU A 55 5.72 22.43 15.46
CA LEU A 55 6.71 22.46 16.55
C LEU A 55 7.73 23.58 16.37
N SER A 56 8.24 23.78 15.15
CA SER A 56 9.22 24.84 14.84
C SER A 56 8.65 26.25 15.04
N ASN A 57 7.35 26.42 14.80
CA ASN A 57 6.67 27.71 14.89
C ASN A 57 5.99 27.95 16.26
N SER A 58 6.10 27.01 17.20
CA SER A 58 5.40 27.11 18.49
C SER A 58 5.98 28.22 19.37
N LYS A 59 5.09 28.99 20.00
CA LYS A 59 5.45 30.16 20.81
C LYS A 59 5.47 29.91 22.32
N PHE A 60 4.92 28.79 22.80
CA PHE A 60 4.89 28.41 24.22
C PHE A 60 4.30 29.45 25.20
N ASN A 61 3.49 30.40 24.74
CA ASN A 61 3.08 31.56 25.56
C ASN A 61 2.03 31.19 26.61
N ASN A 62 1.13 30.27 26.29
CA ASN A 62 -0.01 29.92 27.16
C ASN A 62 -0.16 28.39 27.30
N ALA A 63 -1.10 27.95 28.15
CA ALA A 63 -1.35 26.53 28.37
C ALA A 63 -1.86 25.81 27.11
N TRP A 64 -2.62 26.49 26.27
CA TRP A 64 -3.10 25.95 25.01
C TRP A 64 -1.95 25.69 24.02
N ASP A 65 -1.02 26.64 23.86
CA ASP A 65 0.18 26.48 23.01
C ASP A 65 1.03 25.29 23.47
N ARG A 66 1.18 25.11 24.80
CA ARG A 66 1.92 23.99 25.39
C ARG A 66 1.23 22.65 25.13
N ASN A 67 -0.09 22.60 25.26
CA ASN A 67 -0.86 21.40 24.95
C ASN A 67 -0.75 21.04 23.48
N GLU A 68 -0.79 22.03 22.58
CA GLU A 68 -0.62 21.80 21.15
C GLU A 68 0.77 21.26 20.82
N PHE A 69 1.82 21.84 21.41
CA PHE A 69 3.18 21.36 21.25
C PHE A 69 3.32 19.89 21.63
N VAL A 70 2.83 19.51 22.82
CA VAL A 70 2.89 18.11 23.29
C VAL A 70 2.13 17.18 22.35
N ARG A 71 0.96 17.58 21.84
CA ARG A 71 0.18 16.78 20.88
C ARG A 71 0.94 16.57 19.57
N TRP A 72 1.63 17.59 19.07
CA TRP A 72 2.43 17.47 17.86
C TRP A 72 3.68 16.60 18.05
N VAL A 73 4.32 16.65 19.22
CA VAL A 73 5.41 15.71 19.55
C VAL A 73 4.89 14.27 19.50
N ILE A 74 3.80 13.97 20.21
CA ILE A 74 3.22 12.62 20.28
C ILE A 74 2.76 12.15 18.90
N ASN A 75 2.07 12.98 18.12
CA ASN A 75 1.59 12.60 16.79
C ASN A 75 2.75 12.33 15.82
N LYS A 76 3.78 13.19 15.81
CA LYS A 76 4.97 12.99 14.97
C LYS A 76 5.67 11.68 15.31
N GLU A 77 5.82 11.38 16.60
CA GLU A 77 6.46 10.16 17.06
C GLU A 77 5.65 8.92 16.70
N LYS A 78 4.32 8.96 16.91
CA LYS A 78 3.42 7.89 16.51
C LYS A 78 3.44 7.63 15.00
N SER A 79 3.38 8.68 14.17
CA SER A 79 3.45 8.51 12.70
C SER A 79 4.79 7.93 12.26
N SER A 80 5.89 8.31 12.92
CA SER A 80 7.21 7.73 12.65
C SER A 80 7.26 6.23 13.00
N ASP A 81 6.62 5.82 14.09
CA ASP A 81 6.50 4.41 14.49
C ASP A 81 5.62 3.61 13.52
N ASP A 82 4.48 4.17 13.12
CA ASP A 82 3.56 3.51 12.21
C ASP A 82 4.23 3.30 10.82
N ALA A 83 4.95 4.30 10.31
CA ALA A 83 5.77 4.16 9.10
C ALA A 83 6.90 3.12 9.26
N SER A 84 7.61 3.14 10.39
CA SER A 84 8.67 2.17 10.69
C SER A 84 8.13 0.73 10.70
N GLN A 85 6.93 0.54 11.24
CA GLN A 85 6.29 -0.77 11.27
C GLN A 85 5.92 -1.27 9.87
N LEU A 86 5.50 -0.39 8.96
CA LEU A 86 5.26 -0.77 7.57
C LEU A 86 6.58 -1.19 6.90
N ILE A 87 7.65 -0.41 7.05
CA ILE A 87 8.97 -0.74 6.49
C ILE A 87 9.48 -2.10 7.01
N LEU A 88 9.39 -2.32 8.32
CA LEU A 88 9.81 -3.56 8.96
C LEU A 88 8.95 -4.76 8.57
N LYS A 89 7.63 -4.65 8.74
CA LYS A 89 6.73 -5.80 8.60
C LYS A 89 6.39 -6.11 7.16
N TYR A 90 6.26 -5.10 6.31
CA TYR A 90 5.88 -5.28 4.92
C TYR A 90 7.11 -5.51 4.06
N PHE A 91 8.06 -4.58 4.06
CA PHE A 91 9.18 -4.68 3.13
C PHE A 91 10.24 -5.67 3.61
N LEU A 92 10.81 -5.47 4.81
CA LEU A 92 11.91 -6.30 5.30
C LEU A 92 11.49 -7.75 5.58
N GLN A 93 10.29 -7.97 6.12
CA GLN A 93 9.83 -9.32 6.48
C GLN A 93 9.09 -10.05 5.35
N GLN A 94 8.43 -9.34 4.43
CA GLN A 94 7.57 -9.98 3.42
C GLN A 94 7.97 -9.73 1.96
N ARG A 95 8.57 -8.58 1.60
CA ARG A 95 8.92 -8.26 0.19
C ARG A 95 10.37 -8.61 -0.14
N ILE A 96 11.31 -8.20 0.70
CA ILE A 96 12.74 -8.39 0.48
C ILE A 96 13.10 -9.84 0.81
N LYS A 97 13.56 -10.59 -0.19
CA LYS A 97 13.99 -11.97 -0.01
C LYS A 97 15.50 -12.02 0.22
N PRO A 98 15.99 -12.94 1.06
CA PRO A 98 17.43 -13.13 1.24
C PRO A 98 18.07 -13.80 0.02
N GLY A 99 19.25 -13.34 -0.38
CA GLY A 99 20.07 -13.99 -1.40
C GLY A 99 19.71 -13.65 -2.85
N GLU A 100 18.84 -12.67 -3.08
CA GLU A 100 18.63 -12.07 -4.40
C GLU A 100 19.70 -10.99 -4.65
N GLU A 101 19.95 -10.66 -5.92
CA GLU A 101 20.98 -9.68 -6.32
C GLU A 101 20.74 -8.31 -5.67
N ASP A 102 19.49 -7.85 -5.69
CA ASP A 102 19.10 -6.53 -5.20
C ASP A 102 18.89 -6.47 -3.67
N THR A 103 18.98 -7.61 -2.96
CA THR A 103 18.69 -7.68 -1.52
C THR A 103 19.54 -6.68 -0.72
N ALA A 104 20.82 -6.57 -1.05
CA ALA A 104 21.75 -5.72 -0.31
C ALA A 104 21.35 -4.24 -0.38
N ASP A 105 20.96 -3.77 -1.56
CA ASP A 105 20.56 -2.38 -1.80
C ASP A 105 19.20 -2.10 -1.16
N GLN A 106 18.24 -3.04 -1.29
CA GLN A 106 16.92 -2.94 -0.68
C GLN A 106 17.00 -2.86 0.86
N VAL A 107 17.78 -3.74 1.50
CA VAL A 107 17.97 -3.73 2.95
C VAL A 107 18.70 -2.46 3.41
N THR A 108 19.71 -2.01 2.67
CA THR A 108 20.46 -0.80 2.99
C THR A 108 19.57 0.44 2.95
N SER A 109 18.77 0.58 1.90
CA SER A 109 17.81 1.67 1.76
C SER A 109 16.71 1.62 2.84
N ALA A 110 16.15 0.43 3.12
CA ALA A 110 15.21 0.24 4.22
C ALA A 110 15.79 0.65 5.58
N HIS A 111 17.05 0.28 5.86
CA HIS A 111 17.74 0.69 7.08
C HIS A 111 17.92 2.22 7.13
N LYS A 112 18.31 2.85 6.03
CA LYS A 112 18.45 4.31 5.95
C LYS A 112 17.12 5.03 6.24
N LEU A 113 16.01 4.54 5.69
CA LEU A 113 14.68 5.07 5.98
C LEU A 113 14.34 4.95 7.48
N LEU A 114 14.58 3.79 8.08
CA LEU A 114 14.35 3.57 9.51
C LEU A 114 15.20 4.50 10.39
N PHE A 115 16.46 4.72 10.01
CA PHE A 115 17.32 5.69 10.69
C PHE A 115 16.79 7.12 10.58
N LEU A 116 16.36 7.53 9.39
CA LEU A 116 15.77 8.86 9.16
C LEU A 116 14.49 9.06 9.97
N LEU A 117 13.66 8.02 10.16
CA LEU A 117 12.49 8.09 11.06
C LEU A 117 12.89 8.37 12.51
N VAL A 118 13.98 7.79 13.01
CA VAL A 118 14.52 8.13 14.33
C VAL A 118 14.96 9.60 14.38
N GLN A 119 15.62 10.10 13.33
CA GLN A 119 16.01 11.51 13.26
C GLN A 119 14.79 12.45 13.24
N ILE A 120 13.74 12.08 12.49
CA ILE A 120 12.48 12.83 12.44
C ILE A 120 11.83 12.88 13.82
N LYS A 121 11.84 11.79 14.61
CA LYS A 121 11.34 11.81 16.00
C LYS A 121 12.11 12.80 16.88
N GLN A 122 13.43 12.79 16.79
CA GLN A 122 14.31 13.53 17.69
C GLN A 122 14.43 15.03 17.33
N ASN A 123 14.14 15.41 16.09
CA ASN A 123 14.42 16.76 15.59
C ASN A 123 13.17 17.45 14.99
N VAL A 124 13.32 18.73 14.64
CA VAL A 124 12.32 19.52 13.89
C VAL A 124 12.89 20.12 12.60
N ASP A 125 14.15 19.84 12.27
CA ASP A 125 14.77 20.26 11.03
C ASP A 125 14.18 19.52 9.83
N ARG A 126 13.61 20.27 8.88
CA ARG A 126 12.98 19.74 7.67
C ARG A 126 13.94 18.97 6.75
N LYS A 127 15.26 19.10 6.93
CA LYS A 127 16.22 18.27 6.21
C LYS A 127 15.93 16.78 6.32
N PHE A 128 15.62 16.28 7.53
CA PHE A 128 15.45 14.84 7.75
C PHE A 128 14.23 14.27 7.03
N ILE A 129 13.16 15.06 6.91
CA ILE A 129 11.96 14.60 6.22
C ILE A 129 12.10 14.70 4.71
N ASN A 130 12.84 15.69 4.20
CA ASN A 130 13.21 15.75 2.79
C ASN A 130 14.13 14.58 2.40
N ASP A 131 15.17 14.32 3.20
CA ASP A 131 16.06 13.17 3.00
C ASP A 131 15.29 11.83 3.04
N PHE A 132 14.26 11.74 3.91
CA PHE A 132 13.37 10.57 3.96
C PHE A 132 12.54 10.45 2.69
N ALA A 133 11.90 11.53 2.24
CA ALA A 133 11.08 11.53 1.03
C ALA A 133 11.90 11.15 -0.22
N ASP A 134 13.09 11.74 -0.37
CA ASP A 134 14.00 11.43 -1.48
C ASP A 134 14.45 9.96 -1.49
N GLU A 135 14.74 9.41 -0.31
CA GLU A 135 15.10 7.99 -0.17
C GLU A 135 13.88 7.10 -0.40
N TRP A 136 12.70 7.52 0.06
CA TRP A 136 11.46 6.77 -0.07
C TRP A 136 11.04 6.65 -1.53
N ASP A 137 11.18 7.71 -2.32
CA ASP A 137 10.90 7.66 -3.76
C ASP A 137 11.82 6.68 -4.49
N LYS A 138 13.12 6.67 -4.17
CA LYS A 138 14.06 5.66 -4.69
C LYS A 138 13.68 4.26 -4.23
N PHE A 139 13.28 4.13 -2.97
CA PHE A 139 12.89 2.85 -2.39
C PHE A 139 11.68 2.25 -3.09
N LYS A 140 10.64 3.05 -3.38
CA LYS A 140 9.46 2.62 -4.14
C LYS A 140 9.83 2.03 -5.50
N LEU A 141 10.78 2.64 -6.21
CA LEU A 141 11.22 2.19 -7.53
C LEU A 141 11.86 0.79 -7.51
N MET A 142 12.47 0.38 -6.39
CA MET A 142 13.05 -0.97 -6.26
C MET A 142 12.01 -2.09 -6.21
N PHE A 143 10.73 -1.76 -6.03
CA PHE A 143 9.63 -2.73 -5.96
C PHE A 143 8.57 -2.49 -7.04
N HIS A 144 8.78 -1.53 -7.94
CA HIS A 144 7.83 -1.23 -9.00
C HIS A 144 7.75 -2.44 -9.94
N VAL A 145 6.59 -3.10 -9.94
CA VAL A 145 6.28 -4.18 -10.88
C VAL A 145 5.45 -3.57 -12.00
N GLU A 146 6.04 -3.41 -13.18
CA GLU A 146 5.26 -3.05 -14.38
C GLU A 146 4.13 -4.06 -14.60
N GLY A 147 2.89 -3.57 -14.72
CA GLY A 147 1.72 -4.38 -15.06
C GLY A 147 1.03 -5.10 -13.90
N TYR A 148 1.31 -4.80 -12.62
CA TYR A 148 0.55 -5.41 -11.51
C TYR A 148 -0.90 -4.91 -11.50
N GLN A 149 -1.83 -5.79 -11.88
CA GLN A 149 -3.27 -5.56 -11.77
C GLN A 149 -3.86 -6.43 -10.66
N CYS A 150 -4.61 -5.81 -9.76
CA CYS A 150 -5.31 -6.53 -8.69
C CYS A 150 -6.24 -7.59 -9.30
N GLN A 151 -6.11 -8.85 -8.89
CA GLN A 151 -6.97 -9.94 -9.40
C GLN A 151 -8.46 -9.67 -9.19
N VAL A 152 -8.83 -9.01 -8.09
CA VAL A 152 -10.23 -8.62 -7.82
C VAL A 152 -10.71 -7.57 -8.81
N GLU A 153 -9.85 -6.62 -9.18
CA GLU A 153 -10.16 -5.59 -10.15
C GLU A 153 -10.31 -6.17 -11.56
N LEU A 154 -9.39 -7.06 -11.95
CA LEU A 154 -9.50 -7.86 -13.17
C LEU A 154 -10.80 -8.67 -13.24
N LEU A 155 -11.24 -9.25 -12.11
CA LEU A 155 -12.50 -10.00 -12.04
C LEU A 155 -13.71 -9.08 -12.16
N LYS A 156 -13.68 -7.89 -11.54
CA LYS A 156 -14.73 -6.87 -11.66
C LYS A 156 -14.84 -6.38 -13.10
N GLN A 157 -13.72 -6.05 -13.74
CA GLN A 157 -13.67 -5.61 -15.14
C GLN A 157 -14.26 -6.69 -16.06
N ARG A 158 -13.80 -7.95 -15.93
CA ARG A 158 -14.36 -9.10 -16.67
C ARG A 158 -15.83 -9.36 -16.41
N LYS A 159 -16.34 -9.03 -15.22
CA LYS A 159 -17.78 -9.15 -14.91
C LYS A 159 -18.56 -8.06 -15.62
N ILE A 160 -18.08 -6.81 -15.57
CA ILE A 160 -18.69 -5.66 -16.23
C ILE A 160 -18.69 -5.84 -17.75
N GLU A 161 -17.60 -6.36 -18.33
CA GLU A 161 -17.52 -6.68 -19.76
C GLU A 161 -18.55 -7.73 -20.15
N ARG A 162 -18.63 -8.85 -19.42
CA ARG A 162 -19.67 -9.88 -19.67
C ARG A 162 -21.09 -9.33 -19.55
N GLU A 163 -21.37 -8.53 -18.52
CA GLU A 163 -22.69 -7.89 -18.37
C GLU A 163 -22.98 -6.90 -19.50
N ARG A 164 -21.95 -6.23 -20.04
CA ARG A 164 -22.07 -5.34 -21.21
C ARG A 164 -22.31 -6.14 -22.48
N GLU A 165 -21.57 -7.21 -22.71
CA GLU A 165 -21.74 -8.13 -23.85
C GLU A 165 -23.14 -8.75 -23.86
N GLU A 166 -23.59 -9.27 -22.72
CA GLU A 166 -24.95 -9.83 -22.59
C GLU A 166 -26.04 -8.80 -22.84
N LYS A 167 -25.82 -7.53 -22.44
CA LYS A 167 -26.75 -6.44 -22.75
C LYS A 167 -26.75 -6.13 -24.25
N LEU A 168 -25.57 -6.04 -24.86
CA LEU A 168 -25.41 -5.82 -26.30
C LEU A 168 -26.05 -6.96 -27.12
N GLU A 169 -25.91 -8.22 -26.70
CA GLU A 169 -26.55 -9.37 -27.35
C GLU A 169 -28.08 -9.36 -27.21
N LYS A 170 -28.60 -8.96 -26.05
CA LYS A 170 -30.05 -8.81 -25.82
C LYS A 170 -30.63 -7.63 -26.61
N GLU A 171 -29.86 -6.58 -26.82
CA GLU A 171 -30.24 -5.40 -27.61
C GLU A 171 -30.11 -5.64 -29.13
N GLN A 172 -29.19 -6.51 -29.57
CA GLN A 172 -28.99 -6.82 -30.99
C GLN A 172 -29.90 -7.93 -31.54
N GLY A 173 -30.66 -8.65 -30.70
CA GLY A 173 -31.51 -9.77 -31.13
C GLY A 173 -30.70 -10.96 -31.69
N PRO A 174 -31.30 -12.15 -31.88
CA PRO A 174 -30.55 -13.32 -32.32
C PRO A 174 -29.91 -13.08 -33.70
N LYS A 175 -28.58 -13.24 -33.79
CA LYS A 175 -27.86 -13.20 -35.07
C LYS A 175 -28.49 -14.20 -36.04
N PRO A 176 -28.71 -13.84 -37.32
CA PRO A 176 -29.25 -14.79 -38.29
C PRO A 176 -28.32 -15.99 -38.38
N VAL A 177 -28.88 -17.19 -38.21
CA VAL A 177 -28.17 -18.44 -38.50
C VAL A 177 -27.93 -18.46 -40.01
N GLU A 178 -26.72 -18.12 -40.44
CA GLU A 178 -26.30 -18.36 -41.82
C GLU A 178 -26.26 -19.88 -42.05
N THR A 179 -27.27 -20.36 -42.77
CA THR A 179 -27.33 -21.72 -43.27
C THR A 179 -26.28 -21.84 -44.37
N LYS A 180 -25.14 -22.49 -44.06
CA LYS A 180 -24.19 -22.95 -45.08
C LYS A 180 -24.92 -23.88 -46.05
N LYS A 181 -25.17 -23.42 -47.27
CA LYS A 181 -25.39 -24.32 -48.41
C LYS A 181 -24.05 -24.87 -48.85
N GLU A 182 -23.94 -26.19 -48.86
CA GLU A 182 -22.83 -26.92 -49.47
C GLU A 182 -22.74 -26.63 -50.97
N GLY A 183 -21.54 -26.36 -51.46
CA GLY A 183 -21.29 -26.19 -52.89
C GLY A 183 -19.83 -25.94 -53.23
N ALA A 184 -19.14 -27.01 -53.65
CA ALA A 184 -18.09 -27.07 -54.66
C ALA A 184 -16.75 -26.30 -54.46
N GLN A 185 -15.70 -27.08 -54.18
CA GLN A 185 -14.45 -27.22 -54.96
C GLN A 185 -13.56 -26.00 -55.35
N ILE A 186 -12.27 -26.14 -54.98
CA ILE A 186 -11.02 -25.91 -55.77
C ILE A 186 -10.18 -24.62 -55.54
N SER A 187 -8.92 -24.89 -55.16
CA SER A 187 -7.59 -24.27 -55.45
C SER A 187 -7.15 -22.88 -54.98
N ASP A 188 -5.94 -22.91 -54.38
CA ASP A 188 -4.72 -22.12 -54.61
C ASP A 188 -4.58 -20.61 -54.26
N SER A 189 -3.44 -20.40 -53.60
CA SER A 189 -2.47 -19.30 -53.73
C SER A 189 -2.64 -17.98 -52.94
N HIS A 190 -1.61 -17.73 -52.11
CA HIS A 190 -0.78 -16.53 -51.95
C HIS A 190 -1.40 -15.20 -51.52
N GLY A 191 -0.70 -14.54 -50.58
CA GLY A 191 -0.42 -13.10 -50.72
C GLY A 191 -0.69 -12.24 -49.49
N ASP A 192 0.40 -11.71 -48.94
CA ASP A 192 0.56 -10.34 -48.44
C ASP A 192 0.09 -9.99 -47.02
N ASP A 193 1.06 -10.16 -46.11
CA ASP A 193 1.20 -9.36 -44.89
C ASP A 193 1.53 -7.90 -45.25
N HIS A 194 0.67 -6.97 -44.85
CA HIS A 194 1.05 -5.57 -44.74
C HIS A 194 0.62 -4.97 -43.39
N HIS A 195 1.64 -4.51 -42.68
CA HIS A 195 1.66 -3.52 -41.60
C HIS A 195 0.57 -2.45 -41.69
N HIS A 196 0.14 -1.92 -40.55
CA HIS A 196 0.33 -0.49 -40.26
C HIS A 196 0.27 -0.20 -38.75
N ASP A 197 1.32 0.49 -38.31
CA ASP A 197 1.44 1.31 -37.09
C ASP A 197 0.22 2.20 -36.88
N HIS A 198 -0.05 2.60 -35.62
CA HIS A 198 -0.23 4.02 -35.28
C HIS A 198 -0.23 4.26 -33.76
N ASP A 199 0.64 5.22 -33.38
CA ASP A 199 0.77 5.93 -32.11
C ASP A 199 -0.55 6.47 -31.54
N GLU A 200 -0.71 6.46 -30.21
CA GLU A 200 -1.51 7.49 -29.52
C GLU A 200 -0.91 7.89 -28.15
N HIS A 201 -0.26 9.06 -28.17
CA HIS A 201 -0.32 10.20 -27.25
C HIS A 201 -0.74 10.02 -25.77
N TYR A 202 0.20 10.40 -24.89
CA TYR A 202 0.01 10.70 -23.47
C TYR A 202 -0.77 12.00 -23.22
N HIS A 203 -1.80 11.94 -22.36
CA HIS A 203 -2.33 13.09 -21.63
C HIS A 203 -2.48 12.77 -20.13
N ALA A 204 -1.77 13.54 -19.31
CA ALA A 204 -1.87 13.54 -17.85
C ALA A 204 -3.07 14.37 -17.37
N PRO A 205 -3.68 14.08 -16.21
CA PRO A 205 -4.55 15.02 -15.54
C PRO A 205 -3.92 15.63 -14.28
N ALA A 206 -4.30 16.88 -14.07
CA ALA A 206 -3.91 17.79 -13.03
C ALA A 206 -4.49 17.44 -11.64
N TYR A 207 -3.71 17.75 -10.61
CA TYR A 207 -4.06 17.62 -9.20
C TYR A 207 -4.87 18.81 -8.69
N LEU A 208 -5.81 18.53 -7.78
CA LEU A 208 -6.35 19.45 -6.76
C LEU A 208 -5.95 18.92 -5.38
#